data_AF-A0A2R6WJ15-F1
#
_entry.id   AF-A0A2R6WJ15-F1
#
_cell.length_a   1.000
_cell.length_b   1.000
_cell.length_c   1.000
_cell.angle_alpha   90.00
_cell.angle_beta   90.00
_cell.angle_gamma   90.00
#
_symmetry.space_group_name_H-M   'P 1'
#
loop_
_entity.id
_entity.type
_entity.pdbx_description
1 polymer ?
#
loop_
_entity_poly.entity_id
_entity_poly.type
_entity_poly.pdbx_seq_one_letter_code
_entity_poly.pdbx_strand_id
1 'polypeptide(L)' 'MASDQAILDKQRYFQSVHKLTHLKGPRDKITSVVIPWVLFGSAAFMMVRGIWNMSTGQGKLSGK' A
#
# COMPACT_ATOMS: atom_id res chain seq x y z
N MET A 1 31.34 6.11 -17.06
CA MET A 1 32.21 5.02 -16.56
C MET A 1 31.62 4.43 -15.27
N ALA A 2 31.74 5.08 -14.10
CA ALA A 2 31.19 4.55 -12.83
C ALA A 2 29.64 4.51 -12.76
N SER A 3 28.97 5.45 -13.43
CA SER A 3 27.50 5.51 -13.55
C SER A 3 26.92 4.33 -14.32
N ASP A 4 27.63 3.85 -15.32
CA ASP A 4 27.09 2.91 -16.31
C ASP A 4 27.08 1.49 -15.74
N GLN A 5 28.10 1.15 -14.95
CA GLN A 5 28.18 -0.11 -14.21
C GLN A 5 27.03 -0.25 -13.20
N ALA A 6 26.71 0.81 -12.46
CA ALA A 6 25.59 0.80 -11.53
C ALA A 6 24.24 0.53 -12.22
N ILE A 7 24.03 1.07 -13.43
CA ILE A 7 22.81 0.80 -14.21
C ILE A 7 22.80 -0.64 -14.71
N LEU A 8 23.91 -1.13 -15.25
CA LEU A 8 24.03 -2.50 -15.76
C LEU A 8 23.81 -3.54 -14.66
N ASP A 9 24.31 -3.30 -13.44
CA ASP A 9 24.09 -4.18 -12.29
C ASP A 9 22.62 -4.24 -11.88
N LYS A 10 21.92 -3.09 -11.88
CA LYS A 10 20.47 -3.05 -11.63
C LYS A 10 19.69 -3.73 -12.74
N GLN A 11 20.05 -3.52 -14.01
CA GLN A 11 19.42 -4.19 -15.14
C GLN A 11 19.57 -5.71 -15.02
N ARG A 12 20.78 -6.21 -14.74
CA ARG A 12 21.04 -7.63 -14.56
C ARG A 12 20.26 -8.23 -13.40
N TYR A 13 20.21 -7.51 -12.26
CA TYR A 13 19.39 -7.91 -11.11
C TYR A 13 17.90 -8.01 -11.47
N PHE A 14 17.29 -6.95 -12.01
CA PHE A 14 15.87 -6.92 -12.32
C PHE A 14 15.46 -7.83 -13.48
N GLN A 15 16.38 -8.16 -14.40
CA GLN A 15 16.16 -9.12 -15.48
C GLN A 15 16.28 -10.58 -14.99
N SER A 16 17.11 -10.86 -13.99
CA SER A 16 17.23 -12.22 -13.41
C SER A 16 16.00 -12.64 -12.58
N VAL A 17 15.27 -11.67 -12.02
CA VAL A 17 14.12 -11.92 -11.15
C VAL A 17 12.85 -12.20 -11.96
N HIS A 18 12.36 -13.44 -11.89
CA HIS A 18 11.11 -13.87 -12.50
C HIS A 18 9.90 -13.59 -11.58
N LYS A 19 9.58 -12.30 -11.40
CA LYS A 19 8.40 -11.82 -10.66
C LYS A 19 7.70 -10.71 -11.43
N LEU A 20 6.43 -10.47 -11.09
CA LEU A 20 5.67 -9.30 -11.55
C LEU A 20 6.43 -8.00 -11.24
N THR A 21 6.32 -7.02 -12.12
CA THR A 21 7.10 -5.76 -12.09
C THR A 21 7.04 -5.06 -10.73
N HIS A 22 5.88 -5.02 -10.08
CA HIS A 22 5.66 -4.36 -8.78
C HIS A 22 6.12 -5.21 -7.56
N LEU A 23 6.73 -6.36 -7.79
CA LEU A 23 7.20 -7.31 -6.76
C LEU A 23 8.66 -7.71 -6.95
N LYS A 24 9.37 -7.08 -7.89
CA LYS A 24 10.76 -7.44 -8.21
C LYS A 24 11.72 -6.99 -7.13
N GLY A 25 11.58 -5.77 -6.63
CA GLY A 25 12.40 -5.24 -5.54
C GLY A 25 11.88 -5.66 -4.15
N PRO A 26 12.77 -5.84 -3.16
CA PRO A 26 12.36 -6.02 -1.77
C PRO A 26 11.63 -4.79 -1.22
N ARG A 27 11.99 -3.58 -1.67
CA ARG A 27 11.28 -2.34 -1.32
C ARG A 27 9.89 -2.30 -1.96
N ASP A 28 9.76 -2.79 -3.18
CA ASP A 28 8.49 -2.81 -3.92
C ASP A 28 7.43 -3.63 -3.20
N LYS A 29 7.80 -4.72 -2.51
CA LYS A 29 6.86 -5.48 -1.67
C LYS A 29 6.24 -4.61 -0.56
N ILE A 30 7.04 -3.78 0.09
CA ILE A 30 6.57 -2.91 1.18
C ILE A 30 5.63 -1.85 0.59
N THR A 31 6.05 -1.18 -0.48
CA THR A 31 5.31 -0.06 -1.06
C THR A 31 4.08 -0.48 -1.85
N SER A 32 4.09 -1.65 -2.49
CA SER A 32 3.02 -2.11 -3.37
C SER A 32 2.07 -3.11 -2.75
N VAL A 33 2.43 -3.71 -1.60
CA VAL A 33 1.54 -4.65 -0.88
C VAL A 33 1.17 -4.12 0.48
N VAL A 34 2.15 -3.82 1.34
CA VAL A 34 1.89 -3.50 2.75
C VAL A 34 1.20 -2.15 2.91
N ILE A 35 1.75 -1.08 2.33
CA ILE A 35 1.17 0.27 2.46
C ILE A 35 -0.26 0.32 1.90
N PRO A 36 -0.54 -0.21 0.68
CA PRO A 36 -1.90 -0.22 0.15
C PRO A 36 -2.87 -1.04 0.99
N TRP A 37 -2.44 -2.19 1.53
CA TRP A 37 -3.29 -3.02 2.39
C TRP A 37 -3.66 -2.34 3.71
N VAL A 38 -2.69 -1.71 4.37
CA VAL A 38 -2.94 -1.00 5.63
C VAL A 38 -3.88 0.18 5.39
N LEU A 39 -3.64 0.95 4.32
CA LEU A 39 -4.49 2.07 3.95
C LEU A 39 -5.92 1.60 3.62
N PHE A 40 -6.06 0.56 2.80
CA PHE A 40 -7.35 -0.02 2.45
C PHE A 40 -8.09 -0.55 3.68
N GLY A 41 -7.40 -1.27 4.57
CA GLY A 41 -7.97 -1.79 5.80
C GLY A 41 -8.47 -0.67 6.72
N SER A 42 -7.67 0.38 6.91
CA SER A 42 -8.07 1.54 7.73
C SER A 42 -9.26 2.29 7.14
N ALA A 43 -9.28 2.52 5.83
CA ALA A 43 -10.38 3.18 5.15
C ALA A 43 -11.67 2.36 5.20
N ALA A 44 -11.60 1.04 4.92
CA ALA A 44 -12.73 0.14 5.01
C ALA A 44 -13.29 0.08 6.44
N PHE A 45 -12.42 0.01 7.44
CA PHE A 45 -12.83 0.03 8.86
C PHE A 45 -13.58 1.31 9.22
N MET A 46 -13.05 2.48 8.83
CA MET A 46 -13.71 3.76 9.06
C MET A 46 -15.07 3.85 8.35
N MET A 47 -15.16 3.34 7.12
CA MET A 47 -16.41 3.31 6.36
C MET A 47 -17.47 2.45 7.05
N VAL A 48 -17.12 1.22 7.45
CA VAL A 48 -18.05 0.31 8.15
C VAL A 48 -18.52 0.92 9.48
N ARG A 49 -17.60 1.49 10.26
CA ARG A 49 -17.94 2.19 11.52
C ARG A 49 -18.84 3.39 11.28
N GLY A 50 -18.60 4.17 10.23
CA GLY A 50 -19.45 5.29 9.84
C GLY A 50 -20.87 4.85 9.52
N ILE A 51 -21.02 3.83 8.68
CA ILE A 51 -22.33 3.27 8.31
C ILE A 51 -23.05 2.70 9.54
N TRP A 52 -22.34 1.97 10.41
CA TRP A 52 -22.91 1.44 11.65
C TRP A 52 -23.41 2.54 12.58
N ASN A 53 -22.62 3.60 12.77
CA ASN A 53 -23.03 4.72 13.61
C ASN A 53 -24.27 5.42 13.03
N MET A 54 -24.32 5.61 11.71
CA MET A 54 -25.49 6.16 11.02
C MET A 54 -26.73 5.27 11.14
N SER A 55 -26.60 3.95 10.98
CA SER A 55 -27.73 3.01 11.04
C SER A 55 -28.31 2.84 12.44
N THR A 56 -27.49 2.99 13.47
CA THR A 56 -27.90 2.88 14.88
C THR A 56 -28.23 4.23 15.52
N GLY A 57 -28.14 5.33 14.77
CA GLY A 57 -28.37 6.70 15.27
C GLY A 57 -27.32 7.17 16.29
N GLN A 58 -26.18 6.48 16.38
CA GLN A 58 -25.05 6.82 17.25
C GLN A 58 -24.20 7.93 16.63
N GLY A 59 -23.57 8.77 17.47
CA GLY A 59 -22.67 9.84 17.01
C GLY A 59 -23.32 11.22 16.79
N LYS A 60 -24.58 11.39 17.20
CA LYS A 60 -25.17 12.72 17.36
C LYS A 60 -24.51 13.40 18.57
N LEU A 61 -24.08 14.66 18.42
CA LEU A 61 -23.69 15.48 19.56
C LEU A 61 -24.92 15.60 20.47
N SER A 62 -24.80 15.17 21.72
CA SER A 62 -25.87 15.37 22.70
C SER A 62 -25.99 16.87 22.97
N GLY A 63 -27.04 17.49 22.40
CA GLY A 63 -27.61 18.77 22.82
C GLY A 63 -26.83 20.04 22.48
N LYS A 64 -27.14 20.64 21.32
CA LYS A 64 -27.82 21.95 21.23
C LYS A 64 -28.73 21.94 20.01
#